data_AF-A0A329KD48-F1
#
_entry.id   AF-A0A329KD48-F1
#
_cell.length_a   1.000
_cell.length_b   1.000
_cell.length_c   1.000
_cell.angle_alpha   90.00
_cell.angle_beta   90.00
_cell.angle_gamma   90.00
#
_symmetry.space_group_name_H-M   'P 1'
#
loop_
_entity.id
_entity.type
_entity.pdbx_description
1 polymer ?
#
loop_
_entity_poly.entity_id
_entity_poly.type
_entity_poly.pdbx_seq_one_letter_code
_entity_poly.pdbx_strand_id
1 'polypeptide(L)' 'AQAASLEAEHQAIVRDVLAAGDFWGGAGSVACQEFITQLGRNFQVIYEQANSHGQKVQSAGSNMASTDSAVGSSWA' A
#
# COMPACT_ATOMS: atom_id res chain seq x y z
N ALA A 1 1.02 3.82 -10.39
CA ALA A 1 2.30 3.11 -10.56
C ALA A 1 2.74 2.41 -9.27
N GLN A 2 2.97 3.13 -8.16
CA GLN A 2 3.44 2.53 -6.90
C GLN A 2 2.48 1.50 -6.28
N ALA A 3 1.18 1.78 -6.20
CA ALA A 3 0.21 0.82 -5.65
C ALA A 3 0.12 -0.48 -6.48
N ALA A 4 0.17 -0.37 -7.81
CA ALA A 4 0.16 -1.53 -8.70
C ALA A 4 1.46 -2.35 -8.59
N SER A 5 2.61 -1.68 -8.42
CA SER A 5 3.88 -2.35 -8.15
C SER A 5 3.85 -3.11 -6.83
N LEU A 6 3.27 -2.51 -5.78
CA LEU A 6 3.18 -3.14 -4.47
C LEU A 6 2.27 -4.38 -4.48
N GLU A 7 1.13 -4.30 -5.19
CA GLU A 7 0.25 -5.45 -5.37
C GLU A 7 0.91 -6.57 -6.18
N ALA A 8 1.69 -6.23 -7.22
CA ALA A 8 2.45 -7.22 -7.98
C ALA A 8 3.50 -7.95 -7.11
N GLU A 9 4.21 -7.22 -6.25
CA GLU A 9 5.16 -7.78 -5.28
C GLU A 9 4.46 -8.67 -4.24
N HIS A 10 3.32 -8.24 -3.70
CA HIS A 10 2.53 -9.06 -2.78
C HIS A 10 2.15 -10.40 -3.41
N GLN A 11 1.66 -10.38 -4.65
CA GLN A 11 1.31 -11.60 -5.38
C GLN A 11 2.53 -12.46 -5.68
N ALA A 12 3.69 -11.87 -5.96
CA ALA A 12 4.94 -12.61 -6.14
C ALA A 12 5.36 -13.34 -4.87
N ILE A 13 5.34 -12.65 -3.72
CA ILE A 13 5.66 -13.25 -2.42
C ILE A 13 4.70 -14.41 -2.11
N VAL A 14 3.39 -14.25 -2.34
CA VAL A 14 2.41 -15.33 -2.11
C VAL A 14 2.71 -16.54 -3.01
N ARG A 15 3.04 -16.33 -4.28
CA ARG A 15 3.43 -17.44 -5.19
C ARG A 15 4.66 -18.17 -4.68
N ASP A 16 5.68 -17.44 -4.22
CA ASP A 16 6.92 -18.04 -3.71
C ASP A 16 6.68 -18.84 -2.43
N VAL A 17 5.83 -18.33 -1.52
CA VAL A 17 5.43 -19.04 -0.30
C VAL A 17 4.70 -20.34 -0.63
N LEU A 18 3.79 -20.31 -1.59
CA LEU A 18 3.06 -21.50 -2.04
C LEU A 18 3.99 -22.51 -2.71
N ALA A 19 4.92 -22.05 -3.55
CA ALA A 19 5.93 -22.89 -4.19
C ALA A 19 6.88 -23.54 -3.18
N ALA A 20 7.22 -22.82 -2.10
CA ALA A 20 8.00 -23.33 -0.98
C ALA A 20 7.14 -23.99 0.11
N GLY A 21 5.90 -24.38 -0.21
CA GLY A 21 4.92 -24.87 0.76
C GLY A 21 5.38 -26.07 1.59
N ASP A 22 6.26 -26.92 1.05
CA ASP A 22 6.81 -28.09 1.77
C ASP A 22 7.54 -27.70 3.06
N PHE A 23 8.15 -26.51 3.11
CA PHE A 23 8.75 -25.96 4.34
C PHE A 23 7.75 -25.88 5.50
N TRP A 24 6.49 -25.63 5.18
CA TRP A 24 5.39 -25.49 6.13
C TRP A 24 4.56 -26.77 6.31
N GLY A 25 4.98 -27.91 5.75
CA GLY A 25 4.19 -29.13 5.73
C GLY A 25 3.13 -29.17 4.61
N GLY A 26 3.38 -28.43 3.53
CA GLY A 26 2.55 -28.33 2.33
C GLY A 26 1.82 -26.99 2.20
N ALA A 27 1.52 -26.58 0.96
CA ALA A 27 0.84 -25.31 0.68
C ALA A 27 -0.56 -25.19 1.31
N GLY A 28 -1.23 -26.32 1.55
CA GLY A 28 -2.52 -26.38 2.24
C GLY A 28 -2.42 -26.49 3.76
N SER A 29 -1.22 -26.49 4.34
CA SER A 29 -1.06 -26.60 5.78
C SER A 29 -1.57 -25.36 6.51
N VAL A 30 -1.98 -25.55 7.76
CA VAL A 30 -2.45 -24.44 8.62
C VAL A 30 -1.37 -23.36 8.75
N ALA A 31 -0.10 -23.76 8.92
CA ALA A 31 1.01 -22.82 9.06
C ALA A 31 1.24 -21.97 7.80
N CYS A 32 1.20 -22.58 6.61
CA CYS A 32 1.36 -21.87 5.35
C CYS A 32 0.21 -20.87 5.12
N GLN A 33 -1.03 -21.31 5.34
CA GLN A 33 -2.22 -20.48 5.18
C GLN A 33 -2.26 -19.33 6.20
N GLU A 34 -1.82 -19.57 7.44
CA GLU A 34 -1.76 -18.53 8.47
C GLU A 34 -0.70 -17.47 8.15
N PHE A 35 0.46 -17.88 7.62
CA PHE A 35 1.47 -16.94 7.11
C PHE A 35 0.89 -16.06 5.99
N ILE A 36 0.27 -16.66 4.97
CA ILE A 36 -0.33 -15.93 3.84
C ILE A 36 -1.42 -14.97 4.34
N THR A 37 -2.22 -15.40 5.31
CA THR A 37 -3.28 -14.57 5.90
C THR A 37 -2.69 -13.38 6.67
N GLN A 38 -1.64 -13.59 7.48
CA GLN A 38 -0.96 -12.50 8.19
C GLN A 38 -0.31 -11.52 7.21
N LEU A 39 0.33 -12.03 6.15
CA LEU A 39 0.90 -11.22 5.10
C LEU A 39 -0.16 -10.31 4.46
N GLY A 40 -1.30 -10.89 4.06
CA GLY A 40 -2.41 -10.14 3.47
C GLY A 40 -2.94 -9.02 4.38
N ARG A 41 -3.05 -9.27 5.70
CA ARG A 41 -3.43 -8.22 6.67
C ARG A 41 -2.45 -7.06 6.70
N ASN A 42 -1.15 -7.33 6.63
CA ASN A 42 -0.13 -6.27 6.61
C ASN A 42 -0.21 -5.43 5.33
N PHE A 43 -0.38 -6.06 4.16
CA PHE A 43 -0.52 -5.35 2.89
C PHE A 43 -1.79 -4.51 2.83
N GLN A 44 -2.90 -5.01 3.39
CA GLN A 44 -4.15 -4.25 3.48
C GLN A 44 -3.96 -2.92 4.23
N VAL A 45 -3.25 -2.94 5.36
CA VAL A 45 -2.93 -1.71 6.12
C VAL A 45 -2.10 -0.76 5.26
N ILE A 46 -1.10 -1.25 4.52
CA ILE A 46 -0.29 -0.40 3.65
C ILE A 46 -1.14 0.28 2.57
N TYR A 47 -2.07 -0.44 1.96
CA TYR A 47 -2.98 0.13 0.94
C TYR A 47 -3.87 1.23 1.50
N GLU A 48 -4.44 1.02 2.68
CA GLU A 48 -5.28 2.01 3.36
C GLU A 48 -4.49 3.27 3.70
N GLN A 49 -3.29 3.11 4.27
CA GLN A 49 -2.42 4.24 4.63
C GLN A 49 -1.92 4.99 3.39
N ALA A 50 -1.57 4.27 2.31
CA ALA A 50 -1.14 4.90 1.06
C ALA A 50 -2.27 5.75 0.43
N ASN A 51 -3.51 5.26 0.45
CA ASN A 51 -4.67 6.02 -0.02
C ASN A 51 -4.92 7.26 0.85
N SER A 52 -4.93 7.09 2.18
CA SER A 52 -5.08 8.22 3.12
C SER A 52 -3.99 9.28 2.91
N HIS A 53 -2.74 8.84 2.74
CA HIS A 53 -1.62 9.73 2.47
C HIS A 53 -1.80 10.50 1.15
N GLY A 54 -2.21 9.82 0.08
CA GLY A 54 -2.48 10.46 -1.21
C GLY A 54 -3.53 11.57 -1.11
N GLN A 55 -4.63 11.32 -0.40
CA GLN A 55 -5.67 12.33 -0.14
C GLN A 55 -5.15 13.53 0.66
N LYS A 56 -4.32 13.29 1.68
CA LYS A 56 -3.69 14.36 2.47
C LYS A 56 -2.76 15.24 1.62
N VAL A 57 -1.94 14.62 0.78
CA VAL A 57 -1.03 15.35 -0.14
C VAL A 57 -1.82 16.21 -1.12
N GLN A 58 -2.90 15.67 -1.70
CA GLN A 58 -3.78 16.44 -2.59
C GLN A 58 -4.41 17.64 -1.88
N SER A 59 -4.92 17.44 -0.66
CA SER A 59 -5.48 18.52 0.16
C SER A 59 -4.44 19.59 0.50
N ALA A 60 -3.24 19.19 0.91
CA ALA A 60 -2.14 20.12 1.18
C ALA A 60 -1.76 20.93 -0.07
N GLY A 61 -1.71 20.28 -1.24
CA GLY A 61 -1.46 20.94 -2.52
C GLY A 61 -2.52 22.00 -2.86
N SER A 62 -3.80 21.68 -2.69
CA SER A 62 -4.90 22.62 -2.89
C SER A 62 -4.82 23.82 -1.94
N ASN A 63 -4.53 23.56 -0.66
CA ASN A 63 -4.36 24.64 0.33
C ASN A 63 -3.19 25.54 -0.02
N MET A 64 -2.04 24.97 -0.42
CA MET A 64 -0.87 25.74 -0.85
C MET A 64 -1.19 26.62 -2.05
N ALA A 65 -1.85 26.09 -3.08
CA ALA A 65 -2.23 26.86 -4.27
C ALA A 65 -3.17 28.03 -3.93
N SER A 66 -4.10 27.82 -3.00
CA SER A 66 -5.00 28.86 -2.50
C SER A 66 -4.23 29.95 -1.74
N THR A 67 -3.34 29.56 -0.82
CA THR A 67 -2.49 30.50 -0.08
C THR A 67 -1.59 31.31 -1.00
N ASP A 68 -0.94 30.68 -1.97
CA ASP A 68 -0.07 31.33 -2.94
C ASP A 68 -0.83 32.38 -3.77
N SER A 69 -2.04 32.04 -4.23
CA SER A 69 -2.90 32.96 -4.97
C SER A 69 -3.30 34.18 -4.11
N ALA A 70 -3.61 33.96 -2.84
CA ALA A 70 -3.97 35.03 -1.90
C ALA A 70 -2.79 35.98 -1.64
N VAL A 71 -1.58 35.44 -1.45
CA VAL A 71 -0.37 36.23 -1.27
C VAL A 71 -0.04 37.02 -2.54
N GLY A 72 -0.09 36.38 -3.71
CA GLY A 72 0.14 37.05 -4.99
C GLY A 72 -0.83 38.20 -5.24
N SER A 73 -2.11 38.01 -4.92
CA SER A 73 -3.14 39.07 -5.04
C SER A 73 -2.94 40.22 -4.04
N SER A 74 -2.33 39.95 -2.88
CA SER A 74 -2.02 40.98 -1.88
C SER A 74 -0.81 41.85 -2.26
N TRP A 75 0.02 41.40 -3.20
CA TRP A 75 1.19 42.15 -3.67
C TRP A 75 0.99 42.83 -5.02
N ALA A 76 -0.08 42.47 -5.75
CA ALA A 76 -0.52 43.13 -6.98
C ALA A 76 -1.18 44.48 -6.67
#